data_AF-X1N7P2-F1
#
_entry.id   AF-X1N7P2-F1
#
_cell.length_a   1.000
_cell.length_b   1.000
_cell.length_c   1.000
_cell.angle_alpha   90.00
_cell.angle_beta   90.00
_cell.angle_gamma   90.00
#
_symmetry.space_group_name_H-M   'P 1'
#
loop_
_entity.id
_entity.type
_entity.pdbx_description
1 polymer ?
#
loop_
_entity_poly.entity_id
_entity_poly.type
_entity_poly.pdbx_seq_one_letter_code
_entity_poly.pdbx_strand_id
1 'polypeptide(L)'
;EILNKISLGEATLEDLDTLEELGEMVASASLCGLGQTSPNPVLTTLRHFREEYEAHIIDKKCPAAVCQGLFRTPCQHTCPVELDIPGYISLIKEGRFAEAYCLIKQRNPLPAICGRVCNHPCEFKCNRAQVDEPIAIKSLRRFVADYAFNLGVKYTPEIKERKKERIAIIGAGPAGLSAAWDLTLEGYPVTVFETLPVAGGMLAVAIPDYRLPKNILRKEIQDIENLGVDIRLNTPVDDVESLLKDGYKAVFIATGAHKGAKA
;
A
#
# COMPACT_ATOMS: atom_id res chain seq x y z
N GLU A 1 30.27 -8.32 9.18
CA GLU A 1 29.38 -8.18 10.34
C GLU A 1 28.26 -7.16 10.11
N ILE A 2 28.58 -5.91 9.76
CA ILE A 2 27.58 -4.85 9.48
C ILE A 2 26.51 -5.29 8.46
N LEU A 3 26.91 -5.87 7.32
CA LEU A 3 25.96 -6.39 6.34
C LEU A 3 24.99 -7.45 6.90
N ASN A 4 25.44 -8.28 7.85
CA ASN A 4 24.56 -9.24 8.52
C ASN A 4 23.56 -8.52 9.43
N LYS A 5 24.01 -7.54 10.21
CA LYS A 5 23.13 -6.70 11.02
C LYS A 5 22.06 -6.02 10.15
N ILE A 6 22.43 -5.49 8.99
CA ILE A 6 21.48 -4.90 8.03
C ILE A 6 20.46 -5.95 7.57
N SER A 7 20.91 -7.15 7.19
CA SER A 7 20.03 -8.23 6.72
C SER A 7 19.06 -8.76 7.79
N LEU A 8 19.38 -8.56 9.07
CA LEU A 8 18.55 -8.92 10.21
C LEU A 8 17.70 -7.74 10.73
N GLY A 9 17.89 -6.53 10.19
CA GLY A 9 17.25 -5.32 10.69
C GLY A 9 17.80 -4.84 12.03
N GLU A 10 19.01 -5.23 12.40
CA GLU A 10 19.65 -4.88 13.67
C GLU A 10 20.66 -3.73 13.55
N ALA A 11 20.92 -3.27 12.32
CA ALA A 11 21.84 -2.17 12.06
C ALA A 11 21.23 -0.78 12.38
N THR A 12 22.11 0.20 12.58
CA THR A 12 21.81 1.62 12.73
C THR A 12 22.22 2.42 11.49
N LEU A 13 21.85 3.70 11.42
CA LEU A 13 22.30 4.57 10.32
C LEU A 13 23.82 4.81 10.37
N GLU A 14 24.41 4.87 11.58
CA GLU A 14 25.87 5.00 11.78
C GLU A 14 26.64 3.79 11.22
N ASP A 15 26.02 2.60 11.20
CA ASP A 15 26.61 1.43 10.58
C ASP A 15 26.80 1.63 9.05
N LEU A 16 25.98 2.46 8.38
CA LEU A 16 26.14 2.76 6.95
C LEU A 16 27.36 3.63 6.69
N ASP A 17 27.55 4.67 7.50
CA ASP A 17 28.72 5.56 7.39
C ASP A 17 30.00 4.77 7.67
N THR A 18 29.97 3.92 8.70
CA THR A 18 31.08 2.99 9.00
C THR A 18 31.36 2.03 7.85
N LEU A 19 30.31 1.52 7.20
CA LEU A 19 30.44 0.60 6.07
C LEU A 19 31.05 1.27 4.84
N GLU A 20 30.70 2.53 4.59
CA GLU A 20 31.29 3.35 3.52
C GLU A 20 32.77 3.63 3.78
N GLU A 21 33.11 4.12 4.99
CA GLU A 21 34.50 4.40 5.39
C GLU A 21 35.39 3.15 5.28
N LEU A 22 34.91 2.00 5.76
CA LEU A 22 35.64 0.73 5.65
C LEU A 22 35.83 0.32 4.18
N GLY A 23 34.82 0.54 3.34
CA GLY A 23 34.91 0.26 1.91
C GLY A 23 35.97 1.11 1.22
N GLU A 24 35.97 2.41 1.46
CA GLU A 24 36.96 3.34 0.89
C GLU A 24 38.39 3.05 1.39
N MET A 25 38.53 2.71 2.67
CA MET A 25 39.80 2.32 3.25
C MET A 25 40.35 1.05 2.58
N VAL A 26 39.53 0.01 2.41
CA VAL A 26 39.95 -1.23 1.74
C VAL A 26 40.32 -0.96 0.29
N ALA A 27 39.55 -0.13 -0.42
CA ALA A 27 39.82 0.22 -1.81
C ALA A 27 41.16 0.94 -1.99
N SER A 28 41.47 1.89 -1.11
CA SER A 28 42.66 2.75 -1.20
C SER A 28 43.93 2.12 -0.61
N ALA A 29 43.80 1.32 0.45
CA ALA A 29 44.95 0.72 1.15
C ALA A 29 45.42 -0.61 0.55
N SER A 30 44.63 -1.23 -0.33
CA SER A 30 44.97 -2.52 -0.95
C SER A 30 46.04 -2.38 -2.03
N LEU A 31 47.07 -3.23 -1.97
CA LEU A 31 48.18 -3.26 -2.94
C LEU A 31 47.86 -4.09 -4.20
N CYS A 32 46.88 -4.99 -4.13
CA CYS A 32 46.46 -5.81 -5.27
C CYS A 32 45.11 -5.33 -5.84
N GLY A 33 44.93 -5.46 -7.16
CA GLY A 33 43.70 -5.02 -7.83
C GLY A 33 42.42 -5.72 -7.35
N LEU A 34 42.53 -6.96 -6.87
CA LEU A 34 41.40 -7.66 -6.24
C LEU A 34 40.97 -6.99 -4.93
N GLY A 35 41.93 -6.60 -4.08
CA GLY A 35 41.63 -5.88 -2.84
C GLY A 35 41.01 -4.51 -3.13
N GLN A 36 41.58 -3.77 -4.08
CA GLN A 36 41.10 -2.44 -4.48
C GLN A 36 39.65 -2.47 -5.00
N THR A 37 39.27 -3.54 -5.70
CA THR A 37 37.93 -3.70 -6.29
C THR A 37 36.95 -4.48 -5.42
N SER A 38 37.43 -5.16 -4.37
CA SER A 38 36.59 -5.96 -3.48
C SER A 38 35.44 -5.21 -2.79
N PRO A 39 35.58 -3.92 -2.36
CA PRO A 39 34.47 -3.20 -1.73
C PRO A 39 33.51 -2.57 -2.74
N ASN A 40 33.82 -2.60 -4.04
CA ASN A 40 33.02 -1.93 -5.07
C ASN A 40 31.53 -2.32 -5.05
N PRO A 41 31.14 -3.59 -4.86
CA PRO A 41 29.72 -3.93 -4.77
C PRO A 41 29.02 -3.15 -3.66
N VAL A 42 29.62 -3.05 -2.47
CA VAL A 42 29.06 -2.34 -1.31
C VAL A 42 29.03 -0.83 -1.54
N LEU A 43 30.13 -0.24 -1.99
CA LEU A 43 30.22 1.21 -2.24
C LEU A 43 29.24 1.65 -3.35
N THR A 44 29.14 0.84 -4.42
CA THR A 44 28.24 1.15 -5.54
C THR A 44 26.78 1.03 -5.11
N THR A 45 26.42 0.01 -4.34
CA THR A 45 25.04 -0.15 -3.87
C THR A 45 24.65 0.87 -2.81
N LEU A 46 25.55 1.25 -1.90
CA LEU A 46 25.31 2.37 -0.99
C LEU A 46 25.10 3.67 -1.76
N ARG A 47 25.90 3.95 -2.79
CA ARG A 47 25.79 5.18 -3.58
C ARG A 47 24.48 5.27 -4.37
N HIS A 48 24.06 4.17 -5.00
CA HIS A 48 22.93 4.18 -5.94
C HIS A 48 21.61 3.69 -5.35
N PHE A 49 21.65 2.92 -4.25
CA PHE A 49 20.49 2.25 -3.65
C PHE A 49 20.48 2.41 -2.13
N ARG A 50 20.97 3.54 -1.60
CA ARG A 50 20.98 3.83 -0.15
C ARG A 50 19.62 3.63 0.51
N GLU A 51 18.55 4.02 -0.20
CA GLU A 51 17.17 3.86 0.24
C GLU A 51 16.81 2.40 0.58
N GLU A 52 17.40 1.41 -0.10
CA GLU A 52 17.18 0.00 0.24
C GLU A 52 17.83 -0.35 1.58
N TYR A 53 19.02 0.17 1.86
CA TYR A 53 19.69 -0.02 3.15
C TYR A 53 18.91 0.65 4.27
N GLU A 54 18.47 1.88 4.05
CA GLU A 54 17.64 2.63 4.98
C GLU A 54 16.32 1.91 5.27
N ALA A 55 15.67 1.29 4.27
CA ALA A 55 14.46 0.50 4.48
C ALA A 55 14.70 -0.69 5.45
N HIS A 56 15.88 -1.34 5.40
CA HIS A 56 16.21 -2.43 6.35
C HIS A 56 16.43 -1.89 7.78
N ILE A 57 16.94 -0.67 7.90
CA ILE A 57 17.28 -0.05 9.19
C ILE A 57 16.07 0.63 9.85
N ILE A 58 15.35 1.44 9.08
CA ILE A 58 14.26 2.31 9.55
C ILE A 58 12.94 1.52 9.55
N ASP A 59 12.54 1.03 8.38
CA ASP A 59 11.24 0.37 8.21
C ASP A 59 11.26 -1.10 8.65
N LYS A 60 12.47 -1.64 8.91
CA LYS A 60 12.70 -3.08 9.14
C LYS A 60 12.13 -3.93 8.00
N LYS A 61 12.27 -3.44 6.77
CA LYS A 61 11.77 -4.09 5.56
C LYS A 61 12.87 -4.31 4.54
N CYS A 62 12.77 -5.43 3.84
CA CYS A 62 13.58 -5.73 2.67
C CYS A 62 12.75 -5.52 1.39
N PRO A 63 12.92 -4.43 0.63
CA PRO A 63 12.13 -4.19 -0.59
C PRO A 63 12.22 -5.34 -1.61
N ALA A 64 13.41 -5.93 -1.74
CA ALA A 64 13.65 -7.08 -2.61
C ALA A 64 13.07 -8.41 -2.09
N ALA A 65 12.61 -8.45 -0.82
CA ALA A 65 12.12 -9.63 -0.13
C ALA A 65 13.08 -10.83 -0.21
N VAL A 66 14.37 -10.60 0.06
CA VAL A 66 15.43 -11.63 0.05
C VAL A 66 15.98 -11.93 1.45
N CYS A 67 16.00 -10.92 2.33
CA CYS A 67 16.51 -11.06 3.70
C CYS A 67 15.47 -11.74 4.59
N GLN A 68 15.52 -13.07 4.68
CA GLN A 68 14.55 -13.88 5.45
C GLN A 68 14.46 -13.50 6.94
N GLY A 69 15.49 -12.85 7.51
CA GLY A 69 15.46 -12.35 8.89
C GLY A 69 14.39 -11.28 9.12
N LEU A 70 13.97 -10.56 8.07
CA LEU A 70 13.05 -9.41 8.19
C LEU A 70 11.58 -9.77 8.01
N PHE A 71 11.26 -10.96 7.49
CA PHE A 71 9.87 -11.35 7.25
C PHE A 71 9.69 -12.86 7.30
N ARG A 72 8.53 -13.30 7.82
CA ARG A 72 8.14 -14.73 7.80
C ARG A 72 7.37 -15.11 6.54
N THR A 73 6.58 -14.17 6.02
CA THR A 73 5.62 -14.39 4.94
C THR A 73 5.93 -13.46 3.77
N PRO A 74 6.61 -13.92 2.71
CA PRO A 74 7.04 -13.05 1.62
C PRO A 74 5.89 -12.36 0.87
N CYS A 75 4.77 -13.06 0.68
CA CYS A 75 3.62 -12.52 -0.04
C CYS A 75 2.97 -11.36 0.73
N GLN A 76 2.90 -11.44 2.06
CA GLN A 76 2.42 -10.36 2.91
C GLN A 76 3.42 -9.20 2.94
N HIS A 77 4.71 -9.50 3.10
CA HIS A 77 5.80 -8.53 3.13
C HIS A 77 5.88 -7.66 1.87
N THR A 78 5.66 -8.27 0.71
CA THR A 78 5.66 -7.57 -0.60
C THR A 78 4.34 -6.88 -0.93
N CYS A 79 3.28 -7.12 -0.15
CA CYS A 79 2.02 -6.42 -0.32
C CYS A 79 2.15 -5.00 0.26
N PRO A 80 1.92 -3.92 -0.52
CA PRO A 80 2.05 -2.56 0.00
C PRO A 80 1.14 -2.23 1.18
N VAL A 81 0.04 -2.97 1.35
CA VAL A 81 -0.92 -2.82 2.45
C VAL A 81 -0.88 -4.00 3.43
N GLU A 82 0.14 -4.87 3.32
CA GLU A 82 0.44 -5.96 4.24
C GLU A 82 -0.75 -6.89 4.57
N LEU A 83 -1.54 -7.24 3.55
CA LEU A 83 -2.67 -8.15 3.71
C LEU A 83 -2.22 -9.48 4.35
N ASP A 84 -3.02 -10.01 5.26
CA ASP A 84 -2.87 -11.38 5.79
C ASP A 84 -3.26 -12.42 4.73
N ILE A 85 -2.37 -12.58 3.75
CA ILE A 85 -2.56 -13.46 2.59
C ILE A 85 -2.68 -14.93 3.00
N PRO A 86 -1.81 -15.49 3.85
CA PRO A 86 -1.98 -16.86 4.33
C PRO A 86 -3.31 -17.05 5.06
N GLY A 87 -3.70 -16.09 5.92
CA GLY A 87 -4.93 -16.16 6.70
C GLY A 87 -6.17 -16.24 5.82
N TYR A 88 -6.36 -15.30 4.89
CA TYR A 88 -7.55 -15.35 4.04
C TYR A 88 -7.53 -16.50 3.05
N ILE A 89 -6.36 -16.97 2.60
CA ILE A 89 -6.28 -18.18 1.76
C ILE A 89 -6.67 -19.43 2.56
N SER A 90 -6.30 -19.53 3.84
CA SER A 90 -6.76 -20.63 4.70
C SER A 90 -8.28 -20.60 4.85
N LEU A 91 -8.88 -19.42 5.07
CA LEU A 91 -10.33 -19.26 5.12
C LEU A 91 -11.01 -19.66 3.81
N ILE A 92 -10.42 -19.31 2.66
CA ILE A 92 -10.91 -19.76 1.35
C ILE A 92 -10.86 -21.29 1.24
N LYS A 93 -9.76 -21.92 1.66
CA LYS A 93 -9.61 -23.38 1.65
C LYS A 93 -10.69 -24.08 2.49
N GLU A 94 -11.09 -23.47 3.59
CA GLU A 94 -12.16 -23.95 4.49
C GLU A 94 -13.58 -23.63 3.98
N GLY A 95 -13.73 -22.94 2.83
CA GLY A 95 -15.04 -22.50 2.31
C GLY A 95 -15.62 -21.28 3.02
N ARG A 96 -14.86 -20.65 3.93
CA ARG A 96 -15.28 -19.49 4.74
C ARG A 96 -15.06 -18.17 4.00
N PHE A 97 -15.67 -18.03 2.82
CA PHE A 97 -15.43 -16.90 1.91
C PHE A 97 -15.85 -15.54 2.48
N ALA A 98 -16.94 -15.48 3.23
CA ALA A 98 -17.39 -14.23 3.86
C ALA A 98 -16.36 -13.72 4.89
N GLU A 99 -15.77 -14.63 5.67
CA GLU A 99 -14.75 -14.31 6.66
C GLU A 99 -13.43 -13.91 5.98
N ALA A 100 -13.06 -14.59 4.89
CA ALA A 100 -11.93 -14.20 4.06
C ALA A 100 -12.09 -12.77 3.51
N TYR A 101 -13.29 -12.41 3.05
CA TYR A 101 -13.59 -11.05 2.59
C TYR A 101 -13.43 -10.02 3.71
N CYS A 102 -14.01 -10.30 4.88
CA CYS A 102 -13.90 -9.43 6.05
C CYS A 102 -12.44 -9.26 6.50
N LEU A 103 -11.64 -10.33 6.50
CA LEU A 103 -10.22 -10.27 6.85
C LEU A 103 -9.43 -9.37 5.88
N ILE A 104 -9.74 -9.41 4.58
CA ILE A 104 -9.12 -8.49 3.60
C ILE A 104 -9.57 -7.04 3.85
N LYS A 105 -10.86 -6.81 4.11
CA LYS A 105 -11.43 -5.47 4.33
C LYS A 105 -10.91 -4.77 5.58
N GLN A 106 -10.34 -5.50 6.54
CA GLN A 106 -9.65 -4.92 7.71
C GLN A 106 -8.46 -4.03 7.32
N ARG A 107 -7.80 -4.32 6.19
CA ARG A 107 -6.57 -3.61 5.76
C ARG A 107 -6.70 -2.92 4.41
N ASN A 108 -7.67 -3.32 3.58
CA ASN A 108 -7.87 -2.74 2.26
C ASN A 108 -9.35 -2.40 2.07
N PRO A 109 -9.73 -1.11 1.94
CA PRO A 109 -11.11 -0.73 1.68
C PRO A 109 -11.61 -1.09 0.27
N LEU A 110 -10.71 -1.37 -0.67
CA LEU A 110 -10.97 -1.57 -2.10
C LEU A 110 -10.53 -2.97 -2.63
N PRO A 111 -10.86 -4.09 -1.96
CA PRO A 111 -10.41 -5.42 -2.34
C PRO A 111 -10.83 -5.86 -3.75
N ALA A 112 -12.03 -5.53 -4.21
CA ALA A 112 -12.57 -5.94 -5.49
C ALA A 112 -11.86 -5.23 -6.66
N ILE A 113 -11.56 -3.94 -6.49
CA ILE A 113 -10.71 -3.18 -7.40
C ILE A 113 -9.31 -3.78 -7.42
N CYS A 114 -8.67 -3.98 -6.27
CA CYS A 114 -7.33 -4.57 -6.22
C CYS A 114 -7.30 -6.01 -6.79
N GLY A 115 -8.36 -6.79 -6.64
CA GLY A 115 -8.52 -8.09 -7.30
C GLY A 115 -8.50 -8.03 -8.83
N ARG A 116 -8.74 -6.86 -9.43
CA ARG A 116 -8.77 -6.65 -10.89
C ARG A 116 -7.53 -5.95 -11.42
N VAL A 117 -7.10 -4.88 -10.77
CA VAL A 117 -6.09 -3.97 -11.35
C VAL A 117 -4.71 -4.04 -10.70
N CYS A 118 -4.58 -4.67 -9.52
CA CYS A 118 -3.29 -4.81 -8.85
C CYS A 118 -2.25 -5.56 -9.71
N ASN A 119 -1.01 -5.13 -9.61
CA ASN A 119 0.18 -5.75 -10.20
C ASN A 119 0.73 -6.94 -9.39
N HIS A 120 0.02 -7.37 -8.33
CA HIS A 120 0.23 -8.62 -7.60
C HIS A 120 1.69 -8.91 -7.19
N PRO A 121 2.39 -7.96 -6.53
CA PRO A 121 3.78 -8.19 -6.09
C PRO A 121 3.92 -9.38 -5.14
N CYS A 122 2.85 -9.68 -4.41
CA CYS A 122 2.71 -10.83 -3.54
C CYS A 122 2.88 -12.19 -4.23
N GLU A 123 2.63 -12.27 -5.53
CA GLU A 123 2.77 -13.52 -6.31
C GLU A 123 4.22 -13.71 -6.77
N PHE A 124 4.96 -12.63 -7.09
CA PHE A 124 6.36 -12.73 -7.57
C PHE A 124 7.33 -13.33 -6.54
N LYS A 125 7.03 -13.18 -5.25
CA LYS A 125 7.86 -13.72 -4.15
C LYS A 125 7.17 -14.86 -3.41
N CYS A 126 6.12 -15.45 -3.99
CA CYS A 126 5.40 -16.55 -3.35
C CYS A 126 6.30 -17.77 -3.16
N ASN A 127 6.42 -18.27 -1.93
CA ASN A 127 7.20 -19.47 -1.62
C ASN A 127 6.76 -20.71 -2.40
N ARG A 128 5.49 -20.78 -2.82
CA ARG A 128 4.97 -21.92 -3.59
C ARG A 128 5.68 -22.08 -4.93
N ALA A 129 6.18 -21.00 -5.52
CA ALA A 129 6.97 -21.02 -6.75
C ALA A 129 8.30 -21.80 -6.65
N GLN A 130 8.77 -22.11 -5.42
CA GLN A 130 9.93 -22.98 -5.21
C GLN A 130 9.60 -24.47 -5.37
N VAL A 131 8.30 -24.82 -5.44
CA VAL A 131 7.81 -26.19 -5.61
C VAL A 131 7.14 -26.34 -6.97
N ASP A 132 6.21 -25.45 -7.30
CA ASP A 132 5.53 -25.40 -8.60
C ASP A 132 5.26 -23.95 -9.05
N GLU A 133 4.02 -23.46 -8.94
CA GLU A 133 3.60 -22.14 -9.41
C GLU A 133 3.14 -21.25 -8.24
N PRO A 134 3.33 -19.91 -8.33
CA PRO A 134 2.77 -18.99 -7.36
C PRO A 134 1.27 -19.19 -7.18
N ILE A 135 0.78 -19.00 -5.96
CA ILE A 135 -0.67 -18.95 -5.72
C ILE A 135 -1.23 -17.74 -6.46
N ALA A 136 -2.36 -17.91 -7.15
CA ALA A 136 -3.09 -16.83 -7.83
C ALA A 136 -3.84 -15.91 -6.83
N ILE A 137 -3.08 -15.27 -5.93
CA ILE A 137 -3.54 -14.45 -4.80
C ILE A 137 -4.53 -13.36 -5.26
N LYS A 138 -4.21 -12.66 -6.35
CA LYS A 138 -5.07 -11.62 -6.92
C LYS A 138 -6.42 -12.19 -7.38
N SER A 139 -6.41 -13.33 -8.05
CA SER A 139 -7.61 -14.01 -8.54
C SER A 139 -8.48 -14.52 -7.40
N LEU A 140 -7.86 -15.09 -6.35
CA LEU A 140 -8.57 -15.50 -5.13
C LEU A 140 -9.22 -14.31 -4.43
N ARG A 141 -8.51 -13.19 -4.29
CA ARG A 141 -9.08 -11.95 -3.74
C ARG A 141 -10.26 -11.44 -4.58
N ARG A 142 -10.15 -11.46 -5.91
CA ARG A 142 -11.26 -11.10 -6.80
C ARG A 142 -12.47 -12.00 -6.58
N PHE A 143 -12.25 -13.32 -6.55
CA PHE A 143 -13.30 -14.31 -6.33
C PHE A 143 -14.04 -14.05 -5.01
N VAL A 144 -13.30 -13.87 -3.92
CA VAL A 144 -13.89 -13.63 -2.60
C VAL A 144 -14.69 -12.32 -2.55
N ALA A 145 -14.16 -11.25 -3.14
CA ALA A 145 -14.87 -9.97 -3.19
C ALA A 145 -16.15 -10.05 -4.05
N ASP A 146 -16.09 -10.73 -5.19
CA ASP A 146 -17.25 -10.93 -6.07
C ASP A 146 -18.32 -11.81 -5.39
N TYR A 147 -17.88 -12.86 -4.68
CA TYR A 147 -18.75 -13.72 -3.88
C TYR A 147 -19.46 -12.92 -2.77
N ALA A 148 -18.72 -12.09 -2.03
CA ALA A 148 -19.27 -11.24 -0.98
C ALA A 148 -20.34 -10.28 -1.52
N PHE A 149 -20.11 -9.63 -2.66
CA PHE A 149 -21.11 -8.75 -3.27
C PHE A 149 -22.36 -9.46 -3.75
N ASN A 150 -22.25 -10.69 -4.25
CA ASN A 150 -23.40 -11.44 -4.74
C ASN A 150 -24.30 -11.92 -3.60
N LEU A 151 -23.72 -12.25 -2.44
CA LEU A 151 -24.46 -12.63 -1.24
C LEU A 151 -24.81 -11.47 -0.32
N GLY A 152 -24.42 -10.24 -0.66
CA GLY A 152 -24.66 -9.06 0.18
C GLY A 152 -23.91 -9.12 1.52
N VAL A 153 -22.76 -9.80 1.57
CA VAL A 153 -21.89 -9.82 2.75
C VAL A 153 -21.40 -8.40 3.01
N LYS A 154 -21.64 -7.90 4.22
CA LYS A 154 -21.16 -6.58 4.66
C LYS A 154 -20.05 -6.75 5.68
N TYR A 155 -19.02 -5.94 5.54
CA TYR A 155 -18.03 -5.75 6.59
C TYR A 155 -18.38 -4.46 7.33
N THR A 156 -18.74 -4.60 8.61
CA THR A 156 -19.02 -3.46 9.50
C THR A 156 -17.86 -3.35 10.49
N PRO A 157 -16.86 -2.50 10.23
CA PRO A 157 -15.77 -2.29 11.17
C PRO A 157 -16.26 -1.56 12.42
N GLU A 158 -15.55 -1.76 13.53
CA GLU A 158 -15.75 -0.96 14.73
C GLU A 158 -15.20 0.46 14.50
N ILE A 159 -16.07 1.45 14.69
CA ILE A 159 -15.69 2.86 14.64
C ILE A 159 -15.34 3.29 16.06
N LYS A 160 -14.16 3.91 16.23
CA LYS A 160 -13.71 4.45 17.52
C LYS A 160 -14.63 5.58 17.99
N GLU A 161 -14.42 6.02 19.23
CA GLU A 161 -15.18 7.11 19.81
C GLU A 161 -15.24 8.33 18.88
N ARG A 162 -16.45 8.84 18.67
CA ARG A 162 -16.71 9.91 17.72
C ARG A 162 -16.03 11.20 18.17
N LYS A 163 -15.24 11.77 17.27
CA LYS A 163 -14.53 13.04 17.45
C LYS A 163 -15.35 14.21 16.89
N LYS A 164 -15.03 15.43 17.33
CA LYS A 164 -15.74 16.65 16.90
C LYS A 164 -15.04 17.32 15.72
N GLU A 165 -13.75 17.07 15.56
CA GLU A 165 -12.87 17.64 14.57
C GLU A 165 -13.20 17.09 13.18
N ARG A 166 -13.67 17.96 12.28
CA ARG A 166 -13.97 17.57 10.90
C ARG A 166 -12.71 17.54 10.06
N ILE A 167 -12.59 16.55 9.18
CA ILE A 167 -11.46 16.40 8.26
C ILE A 167 -11.95 16.53 6.82
N ALA A 168 -11.24 17.34 6.02
CA ALA A 168 -11.50 17.47 4.60
C ALA A 168 -10.49 16.66 3.80
N ILE A 169 -10.96 16.01 2.73
CA ILE A 169 -10.12 15.28 1.78
C ILE A 169 -10.38 15.86 0.39
N ILE A 170 -9.33 16.26 -0.33
CA ILE A 170 -9.45 16.80 -1.68
C ILE A 170 -9.08 15.69 -2.68
N GLY A 171 -10.07 15.20 -3.40
CA GLY A 171 -9.96 14.12 -4.40
C GLY A 171 -10.55 12.80 -3.92
N ALA A 172 -11.47 12.22 -4.70
CA ALA A 172 -12.10 10.92 -4.46
C ALA A 172 -11.42 9.79 -5.25
N GLY A 173 -10.10 9.87 -5.45
CA GLY A 173 -9.29 8.78 -5.99
C GLY A 173 -9.00 7.68 -4.96
N PRO A 174 -8.23 6.63 -5.30
CA PRO A 174 -7.90 5.53 -4.38
C PRO A 174 -7.31 6.00 -3.05
N ALA A 175 -6.41 7.00 -3.09
CA ALA A 175 -5.77 7.55 -1.90
C ALA A 175 -6.78 8.29 -1.00
N GLY A 176 -7.60 9.17 -1.58
CA GLY A 176 -8.62 9.91 -0.82
C GLY A 176 -9.71 9.01 -0.25
N LEU A 177 -10.16 8.02 -1.01
CA LEU A 177 -11.13 7.01 -0.56
C LEU A 177 -10.58 6.14 0.58
N SER A 178 -9.30 5.74 0.50
CA SER A 178 -8.67 4.95 1.57
C SER A 178 -8.43 5.79 2.83
N ALA A 179 -7.96 7.02 2.68
CA ALA A 179 -7.81 7.95 3.80
C ALA A 179 -9.17 8.26 4.46
N ALA A 180 -10.24 8.40 3.68
CA ALA A 180 -11.59 8.64 4.20
C ALA A 180 -12.08 7.47 5.04
N TRP A 181 -11.86 6.24 4.56
CA TRP A 181 -12.15 5.01 5.28
C TRP A 181 -11.42 4.99 6.63
N ASP A 182 -10.09 5.10 6.62
CA ASP A 182 -9.28 5.00 7.85
C ASP A 182 -9.62 6.11 8.86
N LEU A 183 -9.77 7.35 8.41
CA LEU A 183 -10.11 8.49 9.28
C LEU A 183 -11.51 8.34 9.90
N THR A 184 -12.45 7.76 9.16
CA THR A 184 -13.79 7.50 9.68
C THR A 184 -13.76 6.39 10.73
N LEU A 185 -12.94 5.34 10.56
CA LEU A 185 -12.71 4.33 11.59
C LEU A 185 -12.09 4.92 12.86
N GLU A 186 -11.24 5.94 12.73
CA GLU A 186 -10.67 6.70 13.84
C GLU A 186 -11.67 7.67 14.52
N GLY A 187 -12.94 7.67 14.09
CA GLY A 187 -14.05 8.42 14.69
C GLY A 187 -14.21 9.84 14.15
N TYR A 188 -13.44 10.26 13.15
CA TYR A 188 -13.52 11.61 12.59
C TYR A 188 -14.69 11.75 11.60
N PRO A 189 -15.46 12.85 11.63
CA PRO A 189 -16.35 13.22 10.53
C PRO A 189 -15.53 13.63 9.30
N VAL A 190 -15.70 12.92 8.19
CA VAL A 190 -14.92 13.11 6.96
C VAL A 190 -15.81 13.60 5.81
N THR A 191 -15.35 14.66 5.13
CA THR A 191 -15.92 15.13 3.86
C THR A 191 -14.87 15.00 2.76
N VAL A 192 -15.22 14.34 1.66
CA VAL A 192 -14.40 14.23 0.45
C VAL A 192 -14.94 15.19 -0.61
N PHE A 193 -14.08 16.06 -1.15
CA PHE A 193 -14.40 17.00 -2.21
C PHE A 193 -13.81 16.49 -3.52
N GLU A 194 -14.66 16.29 -4.53
CA GLU A 194 -14.27 15.76 -5.83
C GLU A 194 -14.71 16.71 -6.94
N THR A 195 -13.78 17.09 -7.81
CA THR A 195 -14.02 17.97 -8.95
C THR A 195 -14.93 17.32 -9.99
N LEU A 196 -14.78 16.01 -10.21
CA LEU A 196 -15.52 15.27 -11.22
C LEU A 196 -16.96 14.94 -10.78
N PRO A 197 -17.86 14.64 -11.74
CA PRO A 197 -19.22 14.19 -11.44
C PRO A 197 -19.27 12.74 -10.92
N VAL A 198 -18.13 12.08 -10.72
CA VAL A 198 -18.02 10.69 -10.28
C VAL A 198 -16.84 10.51 -9.32
N ALA A 199 -17.03 9.70 -8.28
CA ALA A 199 -15.95 9.27 -7.40
C ALA A 199 -15.15 8.09 -8.00
N GLY A 200 -13.91 7.93 -7.57
CA GLY A 200 -12.97 6.89 -8.01
C GLY A 200 -11.72 7.44 -8.71
N GLY A 201 -11.69 8.73 -9.06
CA GLY A 201 -10.56 9.35 -9.77
C GLY A 201 -10.19 8.58 -11.04
N MET A 202 -8.89 8.32 -11.25
CA MET A 202 -8.41 7.56 -12.40
C MET A 202 -9.01 6.14 -12.53
N LEU A 203 -9.47 5.52 -11.42
CA LEU A 203 -10.18 4.24 -11.49
C LEU A 203 -11.47 4.35 -12.31
N ALA A 204 -12.19 5.47 -12.17
CA ALA A 204 -13.47 5.70 -12.83
C ALA A 204 -13.31 6.21 -14.27
N VAL A 205 -12.29 7.05 -14.52
CA VAL A 205 -12.18 7.79 -15.79
C VAL A 205 -11.10 7.27 -16.73
N ALA A 206 -10.09 6.55 -16.25
CA ALA A 206 -8.97 6.09 -17.09
C ALA A 206 -8.97 4.58 -17.34
N ILE A 207 -9.40 3.76 -16.37
CA ILE A 207 -9.40 2.31 -16.53
C ILE A 207 -10.64 1.88 -17.34
N PRO A 208 -10.49 1.16 -18.47
CA PRO A 208 -11.63 0.70 -19.25
C PRO A 208 -12.52 -0.29 -18.50
N ASP A 209 -13.82 -0.29 -18.83
CA ASP A 209 -14.84 -1.09 -18.13
C ASP A 209 -14.58 -2.61 -18.20
N TYR A 210 -14.04 -3.10 -19.31
CA TYR A 210 -13.67 -4.52 -19.46
C TYR A 210 -12.56 -4.97 -18.49
N ARG A 211 -11.74 -4.02 -17.98
CA ARG A 211 -10.68 -4.29 -17.01
C ARG A 211 -11.15 -4.01 -15.58
N LEU A 212 -11.91 -2.94 -15.38
CA LEU A 212 -12.53 -2.58 -14.11
C LEU A 212 -13.97 -2.13 -14.34
N PRO A 213 -14.95 -3.04 -14.14
CA PRO A 213 -16.35 -2.70 -14.31
C PRO A 213 -16.79 -1.58 -13.37
N LYS A 214 -17.42 -0.54 -13.90
CA LYS A 214 -17.83 0.65 -13.13
C LYS A 214 -18.83 0.33 -12.03
N ASN A 215 -19.67 -0.69 -12.22
CA ASN A 215 -20.61 -1.15 -11.21
C ASN A 215 -19.90 -1.74 -9.98
N ILE A 216 -18.76 -2.42 -10.14
CA ILE A 216 -17.95 -2.94 -9.04
C ILE A 216 -17.29 -1.79 -8.27
N LEU A 217 -16.71 -0.83 -8.99
CA LEU A 217 -16.15 0.38 -8.40
C LEU A 217 -17.20 1.13 -7.56
N ARG A 218 -18.42 1.32 -8.10
CA ARG A 218 -19.50 2.00 -7.38
C ARG A 218 -19.92 1.25 -6.12
N LYS A 219 -19.92 -0.09 -6.11
CA LYS A 219 -20.23 -0.88 -4.90
C LYS A 219 -19.23 -0.62 -3.77
N GLU A 220 -17.93 -0.59 -4.06
CA GLU A 220 -16.91 -0.32 -3.02
C GLU A 220 -16.95 1.14 -2.53
N ILE A 221 -17.24 2.09 -3.42
CA ILE A 221 -17.44 3.49 -3.01
C ILE A 221 -18.69 3.59 -2.13
N GLN A 222 -19.76 2.86 -2.43
CA GLN A 222 -20.97 2.84 -1.62
C GLN A 222 -20.70 2.30 -0.22
N ASP A 223 -19.83 1.30 -0.07
CA ASP A 223 -19.42 0.82 1.27
C ASP A 223 -18.74 1.91 2.10
N ILE A 224 -17.97 2.80 1.45
CA ILE A 224 -17.32 3.95 2.11
C ILE A 224 -18.35 5.02 2.48
N GLU A 225 -19.29 5.35 1.57
CA GLU A 225 -20.41 6.26 1.87
C GLU A 225 -21.28 5.72 3.02
N ASN A 226 -21.56 4.41 3.04
CA ASN A 226 -22.33 3.74 4.09
C ASN A 226 -21.65 3.78 5.47
N LEU A 227 -20.32 3.96 5.51
CA LEU A 227 -19.57 4.14 6.75
C LEU A 227 -19.76 5.55 7.34
N GLY A 228 -20.36 6.48 6.59
CA GLY A 228 -20.65 7.85 7.01
C GLY A 228 -19.78 8.93 6.37
N VAL A 229 -19.00 8.59 5.34
CA VAL A 229 -18.20 9.57 4.57
C VAL A 229 -19.11 10.40 3.66
N ASP A 230 -19.04 11.73 3.77
CA ASP A 230 -19.75 12.66 2.88
C ASP A 230 -18.92 12.93 1.61
N ILE A 231 -19.30 12.37 0.46
CA ILE A 231 -18.60 12.59 -0.81
C ILE A 231 -19.35 13.63 -1.64
N ARG A 232 -18.73 14.81 -1.82
CA ARG A 232 -19.25 15.94 -2.59
C ARG A 232 -18.63 15.98 -3.97
N LEU A 233 -19.40 15.52 -4.96
CA LEU A 233 -19.05 15.56 -6.37
C LEU A 233 -19.22 16.97 -6.96
N ASN A 234 -18.63 17.24 -8.12
CA ASN A 234 -18.67 18.55 -8.78
C ASN A 234 -18.26 19.73 -7.87
N THR A 235 -17.36 19.48 -6.91
CA THR A 235 -16.93 20.47 -5.92
C THR A 235 -15.42 20.66 -6.01
N PRO A 236 -14.92 21.43 -7.00
CA PRO A 236 -13.51 21.78 -7.06
C PRO A 236 -13.11 22.62 -5.84
N VAL A 237 -11.90 22.38 -5.34
CA VAL A 237 -11.29 23.16 -4.25
C VAL A 237 -10.03 23.81 -4.80
N ASP A 238 -10.07 25.13 -4.92
CA ASP A 238 -8.93 25.92 -5.42
C ASP A 238 -8.01 26.42 -4.30
N ASP A 239 -8.55 26.57 -3.09
CA ASP A 239 -7.84 27.10 -1.93
C ASP A 239 -8.05 26.22 -0.69
N VAL A 240 -6.96 25.66 -0.15
CA VAL A 240 -6.97 24.83 1.05
C VAL A 240 -7.33 25.65 2.30
N GLU A 241 -6.96 26.94 2.34
CA GLU A 241 -7.27 27.79 3.49
C GLU A 241 -8.77 28.00 3.66
N SER A 242 -9.53 28.01 2.57
CA SER A 242 -10.99 28.13 2.62
C SER A 242 -11.62 27.02 3.45
N LEU A 243 -11.14 25.78 3.31
CA LEU A 243 -11.61 24.63 4.10
C LEU A 243 -11.24 24.77 5.59
N LEU A 244 -10.04 25.28 5.89
CA LEU A 244 -9.65 25.53 7.27
C LEU A 244 -10.52 26.63 7.92
N LYS A 245 -10.83 27.69 7.18
CA LYS A 245 -11.73 28.78 7.60
C LYS A 245 -13.18 28.28 7.78
N ASP A 246 -13.62 27.33 6.95
CA ASP A 246 -14.92 26.64 7.08
C ASP A 246 -14.99 25.68 8.27
N GLY A 247 -13.89 25.55 9.04
CA GLY A 247 -13.83 24.84 10.30
C GLY A 247 -13.45 23.36 10.19
N TYR A 248 -12.82 22.95 9.09
CA TYR A 248 -12.08 21.68 9.04
C TYR A 248 -10.75 21.82 9.78
N LYS A 249 -10.37 20.79 10.56
CA LYS A 249 -9.17 20.82 11.40
C LYS A 249 -7.92 20.32 10.69
N ALA A 250 -8.09 19.47 9.68
CA ALA A 250 -7.02 19.04 8.80
C ALA A 250 -7.57 18.85 7.38
N VAL A 251 -6.65 18.95 6.42
CA VAL A 251 -6.93 18.73 5.00
C VAL A 251 -5.93 17.71 4.46
N PHE A 252 -6.42 16.66 3.80
CA PHE A 252 -5.61 15.69 3.08
C PHE A 252 -5.75 15.91 1.57
N ILE A 253 -4.63 16.13 0.87
CA ILE A 253 -4.62 16.44 -0.56
C ILE A 253 -4.30 15.16 -1.34
N ALA A 254 -5.29 14.66 -2.08
CA ALA A 254 -5.24 13.42 -2.85
C ALA A 254 -5.69 13.63 -4.32
N THR A 255 -5.28 14.74 -4.91
CA THR A 255 -5.72 15.19 -6.25
C THR A 255 -5.11 14.41 -7.42
N GLY A 256 -4.07 13.60 -7.18
CA GLY A 256 -3.42 12.79 -8.22
C GLY A 256 -2.69 13.61 -9.30
N ALA A 257 -2.25 12.93 -10.35
CA ALA A 257 -1.47 13.51 -11.44
C ALA A 257 -2.25 13.47 -12.77
N HIS A 258 -3.14 14.44 -12.98
CA HIS A 258 -4.03 14.48 -14.16
C HIS A 258 -3.37 15.04 -15.43
N LYS A 259 -2.30 15.83 -15.28
CA LYS A 259 -1.57 16.39 -16.43
C LYS A 259 -0.56 15.36 -16.92
N GLY A 260 -0.53 15.10 -18.23
CA GLY A 260 0.52 14.30 -18.84
C GLY A 260 1.89 14.95 -18.64
N ALA A 261 2.93 14.13 -18.48
CA ALA A 261 4.29 14.63 -18.55
C ALA A 261 4.51 15.22 -19.95
N LYS A 262 4.97 16.47 -20.02
CA LYS A 262 5.45 17.03 -21.28
C LYS A 262 6.69 16.23 -21.66
N ALA A 263 6.65 15.57 -22.81
CA ALA A 263 7.82 14.95 -23.43
C ALA A 263 8.84 16.01 -23.83
#